data_AF-A0A933ZLC3-F1
#
_entry.id   AF-A0A933ZLC3-F1
#
_cell.length_a   1.000
_cell.length_b   1.000
_cell.length_c   1.000
_cell.angle_alpha   90.00
_cell.angle_beta   90.00
_cell.angle_gamma   90.00
#
_symmetry.space_group_name_H-M   'P 1'
#
loop_
_entity.id
_entity.type
_entity.pdbx_description
1 polymer ?
#
loop_
_entity_poly.entity_id
_entity_poly.type
_entity_poly.pdbx_seq_one_letter_code
_entity_poly.pdbx_strand_id
1 'polypeptide(L)' 'MPESARKDLIAAIAEIVRSRELSDDVRQAALTLIGWLARRHGNECPCTRGVYEARKQVMAVHGGRR' A
#
# COMPACT_ATOMS: atom_id res chain seq x y z
N MET A 1 -13.50 0.89 -8.20
CA MET A 1 -12.47 0.13 -8.94
C MET A 1 -13.05 -1.25 -9.16
N PRO A 2 -13.17 -1.72 -10.41
CA PRO A 2 -13.70 -3.05 -10.72
C PRO A 2 -12.87 -4.15 -10.04
N GLU A 3 -13.50 -5.27 -9.66
CA GLU A 3 -12.81 -6.37 -8.97
C GLU A 3 -11.71 -6.99 -9.84
N SER A 4 -11.92 -7.09 -11.15
CA SER A 4 -10.93 -7.57 -12.13
C SER A 4 -9.68 -6.70 -12.12
N ALA A 5 -9.83 -5.39 -12.28
CA ALA A 5 -8.71 -4.46 -12.29
C ALA A 5 -7.92 -4.45 -10.96
N ARG A 6 -8.58 -4.72 -9.82
CA ARG A 6 -7.90 -4.92 -8.53
C ARG A 6 -7.05 -6.19 -8.52
N LYS A 7 -7.59 -7.31 -9.02
CA LYS A 7 -6.87 -8.59 -9.12
C LYS A 7 -5.68 -8.48 -10.06
N ASP A 8 -5.86 -7.83 -11.20
CA ASP A 8 -4.78 -7.60 -12.19
C ASP A 8 -3.66 -6.75 -11.58
N LEU A 9 -4.01 -5.70 -10.83
CA LEU A 9 -3.03 -4.87 -10.12
C LEU A 9 -2.27 -5.65 -9.05
N ILE A 10 -2.96 -6.51 -8.26
CA ILE A 10 -2.30 -7.38 -7.28
C ILE A 10 -1.31 -8.31 -7.98
N ALA A 11 -1.71 -8.92 -9.10
CA ALA A 11 -0.86 -9.84 -9.86
C ALA A 11 0.40 -9.14 -10.39
N ALA A 12 0.27 -7.94 -10.96
CA ALA A 12 1.39 -7.16 -11.45
C ALA A 12 2.39 -6.78 -10.35
N ILE A 13 1.90 -6.35 -9.17
CA ILE A 13 2.79 -6.02 -8.03
C ILE A 13 3.50 -7.29 -7.54
N ALA A 14 2.79 -8.42 -7.45
CA ALA A 14 3.37 -9.69 -7.02
C ALA A 14 4.45 -10.20 -7.98
N GLU A 15 4.28 -9.99 -9.29
CA GLU A 15 5.31 -10.27 -10.29
C GLU A 15 6.56 -9.42 -10.07
N ILE A 16 6.41 -8.10 -9.89
CA ILE A 16 7.55 -7.20 -9.63
C ILE A 16 8.32 -7.61 -8.37
N VAL A 17 7.61 -7.98 -7.30
CA VAL A 17 8.22 -8.41 -6.03
C VAL A 17 9.00 -9.73 -6.16
N ARG A 18 8.59 -10.63 -7.06
CA ARG A 18 9.27 -11.90 -7.32
C ARG A 18 10.42 -11.77 -8.32
N SER A 19 10.25 -10.94 -9.34
CA SER A 19 11.13 -10.90 -10.51
C SER A 19 12.29 -9.91 -10.38
N ARG A 20 12.27 -9.01 -9.39
CA ARG A 20 13.33 -8.02 -9.17
C ARG A 20 13.92 -8.11 -7.77
N GLU A 21 15.22 -7.85 -7.69
CA GLU A 21 15.80 -7.39 -6.44
C GLU A 21 15.29 -5.98 -6.15
N LEU A 22 14.58 -5.85 -5.04
CA LEU A 22 14.04 -4.62 -4.51
C LEU A 22 14.72 -4.38 -3.17
N SER A 23 14.93 -3.11 -2.79
CA SER A 23 15.29 -2.80 -1.42
C SER A 23 14.18 -3.28 -0.47
N ASP A 24 14.55 -3.58 0.77
CA ASP A 24 13.62 -4.07 1.77
C ASP A 24 12.44 -3.11 1.99
N ASP A 25 12.69 -1.80 1.98
CA ASP A 25 11.66 -0.77 2.09
C ASP A 25 10.64 -0.84 0.94
N VAL A 26 11.11 -1.04 -0.29
CA VAL A 26 10.23 -1.14 -1.48
C VAL A 26 9.46 -2.45 -1.47
N ARG A 27 10.10 -3.56 -1.06
CA ARG A 27 9.44 -4.86 -0.89
C ARG A 27 8.35 -4.77 0.18
N GLN A 28 8.63 -4.15 1.32
CA GLN A 28 7.68 -3.98 2.41
C GLN A 28 6.49 -3.10 2.00
N ALA A 29 6.74 -2.01 1.28
CA ALA A 29 5.69 -1.15 0.74
C ALA A 29 4.79 -1.91 -0.26
N ALA A 30 5.38 -2.70 -1.16
CA ALA A 30 4.66 -3.48 -2.15
C ALA A 30 3.75 -4.55 -1.50
N LEU A 31 4.27 -5.29 -0.51
CA LEU A 31 3.50 -6.28 0.25
C LEU A 31 2.37 -5.63 1.05
N THR A 32 2.62 -4.46 1.64
CA THR A 32 1.60 -3.68 2.35
C THR A 32 0.46 -3.28 1.42
N LEU A 33 0.79 -2.82 0.20
CA LEU A 33 -0.17 -2.45 -0.83
C LEU A 33 -0.99 -3.65 -1.30
N ILE A 34 -0.35 -4.80 -1.55
CA ILE A 34 -1.06 -6.05 -1.88
C ILE A 34 -2.04 -6.41 -0.77
N GLY A 35 -1.63 -6.37 0.49
CA GLY A 35 -2.50 -6.69 1.62
C GLY A 35 -3.69 -5.73 1.75
N TRP A 36 -3.50 -4.44 1.46
CA TRP A 36 -4.59 -3.46 1.44
C TRP A 36 -5.56 -3.70 0.27
N LEU A 37 -5.04 -3.97 -0.93
CA LEU A 37 -5.86 -4.30 -2.10
C LEU A 37 -6.62 -5.61 -1.88
N ALA A 38 -6.00 -6.64 -1.30
CA ALA A 38 -6.62 -7.94 -1.07
C ALA A 38 -7.80 -7.88 -0.09
N ARG A 39 -7.69 -7.05 0.97
CA ARG A 39 -8.70 -6.90 2.03
C ARG A 39 -9.92 -6.06 1.64
N ARG A 40 -9.86 -5.27 0.57
CA ARG A 40 -11.00 -4.46 0.13
C ARG A 40 -12.20 -5.32 -0.26
N HIS A 41 -13.26 -5.26 0.55
CA HIS A 41 -14.58 -5.76 0.20
C HIS A 41 -15.27 -4.79 -0.76
N GLY A 42 -16.01 -5.29 -1.76
CA GLY A 42 -16.69 -4.48 -2.78
C GLY A 42 -17.66 -3.41 -2.25
N ASN A 43 -18.07 -3.52 -0.97
CA ASN A 43 -18.97 -2.58 -0.29
C ASN A 43 -18.29 -1.70 0.77
N GLU A 44 -16.98 -1.80 1.00
CA GLU A 44 -16.29 -0.92 1.95
C GLU A 44 -15.93 0.41 1.28
N CYS A 45 -16.51 1.50 1.77
CA CYS A 45 -16.05 2.83 1.41
C CYS A 45 -14.54 2.98 1.73
N PRO A 46 -13.76 3.67 0.89
CA PRO A 46 -12.35 3.92 1.16
C PRO A 46 -12.18 4.52 2.57
N CYS A 47 -11.57 3.78 3.50
CA CYS A 47 -11.29 4.36 4.81
C CYS A 47 -10.10 5.34 4.65
N THR A 48 -10.38 6.63 4.76
CA THR A 48 -9.36 7.68 4.71
C THR A 48 -8.46 7.69 5.95
N ARG A 49 -8.85 6.93 7.00
CA ARG A 49 -8.13 6.81 8.27
C ARG A 49 -6.68 6.37 8.11
N GLY A 50 -6.42 5.35 7.27
CA GLY A 50 -5.05 4.88 7.03
C GLY A 50 -4.16 5.95 6.37
N VAL A 51 -4.73 6.73 5.44
CA VAL A 51 -4.02 7.84 4.77
C VAL A 51 -3.76 9.00 5.74
N TYR A 52 -4.72 9.29 6.62
CA TYR A 52 -4.58 10.32 7.64
C TYR A 52 -3.49 9.98 8.66
N GLU A 53 -3.46 8.75 9.19
CA GLU A 53 -2.45 8.33 10.16
C GLU A 53 -1.05 8.27 9.54
N ALA A 54 -0.91 7.77 8.32
CA ALA A 54 0.36 7.78 7.61
C ALA A 54 0.87 9.22 7.38
N ARG A 55 0.00 10.15 6.98
CA ARG A 55 0.35 11.57 6.85
C ARG A 55 0.77 12.18 8.18
N LYS A 56 0.06 11.87 9.26
CA LYS A 56 0.36 12.36 10.61
C LYS A 56 1.74 11.88 11.09
N GLN A 57 2.08 10.62 10.86
CA GLN A 57 3.40 10.07 11.18
C GLN A 57 4.51 10.75 10.37
N VAL A 58 4.31 10.97 9.07
CA VAL A 58 5.27 11.69 8.23
C VAL A 58 5.47 13.13 8.73
N MET A 59 4.38 13.85 9.06
CA MET A 59 4.49 15.21 9.59
C MET A 59 5.17 15.25 10.97
N ALA A 60 4.88 14.29 11.86
CA ALA A 60 5.51 14.20 13.18
C ALA A 60 7.03 13.94 13.08
N VAL A 61 7.46 13.12 12.13
CA VAL A 61 8.88 12.81 11.91
C VAL A 61 9.67 14.01 11.38
N HIS A 62 9.02 14.96 10.68
CA HIS A 62 9.69 16.16 10.14
C HIS A 62 9.66 17.37 11.09
N GLY A 63 8.90 17.32 12.19
CA GLY A 63 8.83 18.40 13.18
C GLY A 63 9.88 18.35 14.30
N GLY A 64 10.66 17.27 14.39
CA GLY A 64 11.53 16.97 15.54
C GLY A 64 13.03 17.20 15.36
N ARG A 65 13.47 18.02 14.41
CA ARG A 65 14.88 18.44 14.28
C ARG A 65 15.02 19.94 14.46
N ARG A 66 14.97 20.40 15.71
CA ARG A 66 15.59 21.65 16.17
C ARG A 66 16.13 21.47 17.58
#